data_AF-A0A210Q497-F1
#
_entry.id   AF-A0A210Q497-F1
#
_cell.length_a   1.000
_cell.length_b   1.000
_cell.length_c   1.000
_cell.angle_alpha   90.00
_cell.angle_beta   90.00
_cell.angle_gamma   90.00
#
_symmetry.space_group_name_H-M   'P 1'
#
loop_
_entity.id
_entity.type
_entity.pdbx_description
1 polymer ?
#
loop_
_entity_poly.entity_id
_entity_poly.type
_entity_poly.pdbx_seq_one_letter_code
_entity_poly.pdbx_strand_id
1 'polypeptide(L)'
;MYDACESGDKDKCLTIHEKCPALLTQNSGPCLLRIAESGNMDCYIAVESLLLKVKGEEELQQYIANIVDADKESMLHKACRSGNQDMYSYLCNTYPSLVASKDRSTLLQITCELNKADIMSLLLPSVKDENDIGKCLTQYPLDDHCKQAVALELKQRLADKVKLQGSYRIEPTFNSVGEVVFLAYGLNVVRGRVEQFAGMTVLYRNPKQVNDEAIRIANSAERWSLNTNNINGMEYAEKAIKMHGTRLMQSHSNINALGVSHLRSRKGGKDLKLAETTLVVIYCSSKGFRPIQEDVFPHQLLVDGIAVSIDVREGFFEIAPRTYSAIPGSDFHPKLKMGCEIDVEDDGKRRGGTIGPFVKIHSIKDDVLDGFLTCAHVAYGIEDGEDSYSHDETNTPTQLQVNQPALKTFPMPSTSIPYDPRCGRTYRGTFGVIVDGVTVDAAVVVVQKDRMPSGGEFAFFRHNQLGEIGFRTFPVFDSAEQAEPTEIMNEEIIKFGAITHATKGVYVALVHVREPISLGISGPTGLTERRFEMQGQLEISSCRANRRFFDLGDSGSGVFVKRGDDLRCLGLGIGCLSNGSAVVTPIKPILKALGVELMSFTEPMDESQ
;
A
#
# COMPACT_ATOMS: atom_id res chain seq x y z
N MET A 1 -26.23 62.03 10.02
CA MET A 1 -25.72 61.44 8.76
C MET A 1 -24.80 60.28 9.07
N TYR A 2 -23.70 60.48 9.82
CA TYR A 2 -22.80 59.39 10.18
C TYR A 2 -23.50 58.22 10.87
N ASP A 3 -24.41 58.46 11.82
CA ASP A 3 -25.17 57.38 12.47
C ASP A 3 -26.04 56.58 11.48
N ALA A 4 -26.57 57.24 10.43
CA ALA A 4 -27.34 56.57 9.38
C ALA A 4 -26.41 55.73 8.48
N CYS A 5 -25.21 56.24 8.18
CA CYS A 5 -24.19 55.54 7.41
C CYS A 5 -23.63 54.33 8.17
N GLU A 6 -23.34 54.48 9.46
CA GLU A 6 -22.81 53.44 10.34
C GLU A 6 -23.83 52.32 10.60
N SER A 7 -25.11 52.65 10.69
CA SER A 7 -26.19 51.66 10.75
C SER A 7 -26.54 51.04 9.39
N GLY A 8 -25.97 51.54 8.29
CA GLY A 8 -26.30 51.09 6.94
C GLY A 8 -27.76 51.35 6.53
N ASP A 9 -28.47 52.28 7.18
CA ASP A 9 -29.88 52.54 6.92
C ASP A 9 -30.06 53.36 5.63
N LYS A 10 -30.26 52.63 4.52
CA LYS A 10 -30.41 53.20 3.17
C LYS A 10 -31.47 54.31 3.13
N ASP A 11 -32.66 54.05 3.64
CA ASP A 11 -33.78 55.00 3.54
C ASP A 11 -33.53 56.26 4.37
N LYS A 12 -32.90 56.12 5.55
CA LYS A 12 -32.45 57.30 6.32
C LYS A 12 -31.34 58.06 5.61
N CYS A 13 -30.35 57.38 5.06
CA CYS A 13 -29.28 58.03 4.28
C CYS A 13 -29.86 58.85 3.11
N LEU A 14 -30.79 58.27 2.35
CA LEU A 14 -31.46 58.94 1.24
C LEU A 14 -32.32 60.11 1.71
N THR A 15 -33.16 59.92 2.75
CA THR A 15 -34.02 60.99 3.29
C THR A 15 -33.21 62.16 3.85
N ILE A 16 -32.09 61.88 4.53
CA ILE A 16 -31.20 62.94 5.04
C ILE A 16 -30.49 63.63 3.88
N HIS A 17 -30.08 62.91 2.85
CA HIS A 17 -29.47 63.50 1.66
C HIS A 17 -30.45 64.41 0.91
N GLU A 18 -31.71 64.01 0.74
CA GLU A 18 -32.75 64.84 0.12
C GLU A 18 -32.98 66.16 0.88
N LYS A 19 -32.98 66.10 2.21
CA LYS A 19 -33.18 67.29 3.06
C LYS A 19 -31.91 68.16 3.16
N CYS A 20 -30.73 67.54 3.19
CA CYS A 20 -29.44 68.20 3.44
C CYS A 20 -28.32 67.58 2.57
N PRO A 21 -28.27 67.87 1.25
CA PRO A 21 -27.34 67.21 0.32
C PRO A 21 -25.86 67.43 0.65
N ALA A 22 -25.53 68.63 1.16
CA ALA A 22 -24.16 69.05 1.46
C ALA A 22 -23.44 68.15 2.50
N LEU A 23 -24.20 67.50 3.39
CA LEU A 23 -23.63 66.65 4.44
C LEU A 23 -22.94 65.41 3.86
N LEU A 24 -23.51 64.84 2.78
CA LEU A 24 -22.98 63.66 2.11
C LEU A 24 -21.82 64.03 1.16
N THR A 25 -21.94 65.15 0.44
CA THR A 25 -20.95 65.55 -0.58
C THR A 25 -19.64 66.06 0.02
N GLN A 26 -19.71 66.82 1.12
CA GLN A 26 -18.51 67.34 1.81
C GLN A 26 -17.77 66.27 2.63
N ASN A 27 -18.45 65.19 3.01
CA ASN A 27 -17.90 64.10 3.84
C ASN A 27 -17.98 62.74 3.16
N SER A 28 -17.90 62.73 1.83
CA SER A 28 -18.11 61.55 0.98
C SER A 28 -17.22 60.35 1.37
N GLY A 29 -15.91 60.55 1.50
CA GLY A 29 -14.98 59.50 1.92
C GLY A 29 -15.31 58.89 3.29
N PRO A 30 -15.37 59.69 4.37
CA PRO A 30 -15.77 59.21 5.70
C PRO A 30 -17.16 58.56 5.76
N CYS A 31 -18.13 59.03 4.96
CA CYS A 31 -19.45 58.39 4.85
C CYS A 31 -19.35 57.01 4.19
N LEU A 32 -18.65 56.90 3.05
CA LEU A 32 -18.48 55.64 2.33
C LEU A 32 -17.73 54.60 3.18
N LEU A 33 -16.68 55.00 3.89
CA LEU A 33 -15.96 54.12 4.82
C LEU A 33 -16.88 53.53 5.89
N ARG A 34 -17.74 54.37 6.51
CA ARG A 34 -18.71 53.91 7.53
C ARG A 34 -19.78 52.98 6.96
N ILE A 35 -20.26 53.23 5.73
CA ILE A 35 -21.23 52.35 5.09
C ILE A 35 -20.57 51.01 4.73
N ALA A 36 -19.33 51.01 4.24
CA ALA A 36 -18.59 49.78 4.00
C ALA A 36 -18.36 48.99 5.31
N GLU A 37 -18.06 49.68 6.41
CA GLU A 37 -17.95 49.07 7.74
C GLU A 37 -19.29 48.54 8.27
N SER A 38 -20.43 49.15 7.89
CA SER A 38 -21.76 48.61 8.20
C SER A 38 -22.07 47.30 7.44
N GLY A 39 -21.35 47.04 6.34
CA GLY A 39 -21.59 45.90 5.46
C GLY A 39 -22.85 46.01 4.58
N ASN A 40 -23.64 47.10 4.65
CA ASN A 40 -24.84 47.23 3.81
C ASN A 40 -24.50 47.62 2.37
N MET A 41 -24.38 46.61 1.49
CA MET A 41 -24.04 46.76 0.08
C MET A 41 -25.05 47.62 -0.70
N ASP A 42 -26.34 47.45 -0.44
CA ASP A 42 -27.38 48.23 -1.12
C ASP A 42 -27.33 49.73 -0.75
N CYS A 43 -27.06 50.02 0.53
CA CYS A 43 -26.84 51.38 1.00
C CYS A 43 -25.56 51.96 0.37
N TYR A 44 -24.49 51.18 0.32
CA TYR A 44 -23.23 51.59 -0.30
C TYR A 44 -23.44 51.96 -1.76
N ILE A 45 -24.02 51.07 -2.58
CA ILE A 45 -24.27 51.31 -4.00
C ILE A 45 -25.18 52.53 -4.22
N ALA A 46 -26.21 52.70 -3.39
CA ALA A 46 -27.12 53.83 -3.50
C ALA A 46 -26.44 55.18 -3.19
N VAL A 47 -25.68 55.24 -2.10
CA VAL A 47 -24.93 56.44 -1.68
C VAL A 47 -23.80 56.74 -2.66
N GLU A 48 -23.08 55.71 -3.09
CA GLU A 48 -22.06 55.77 -4.13
C GLU A 48 -22.67 56.37 -5.41
N SER A 49 -23.75 55.82 -5.94
CA SER A 49 -24.43 56.33 -7.15
C SER A 49 -24.84 57.81 -7.03
N LEU A 50 -25.20 58.28 -5.84
CA LEU A 50 -25.54 59.68 -5.60
C LEU A 50 -24.33 60.61 -5.59
N LEU A 51 -23.21 60.16 -4.99
CA LEU A 51 -21.96 60.90 -4.95
C LEU A 51 -21.28 60.97 -6.33
N LEU A 52 -21.62 60.05 -7.23
CA LEU A 52 -20.88 59.80 -8.46
C LEU A 52 -21.52 60.32 -9.75
N LYS A 53 -22.57 61.14 -9.69
CA LYS A 53 -23.18 61.76 -10.89
C LYS A 53 -22.24 62.67 -11.72
N VAL A 54 -20.99 62.91 -11.30
CA VAL A 54 -20.12 63.97 -11.84
C VAL A 54 -18.68 63.50 -12.17
N LYS A 55 -18.29 62.24 -11.91
CA LYS A 55 -16.90 61.76 -12.09
C LYS A 55 -16.76 60.72 -13.20
N GLY A 56 -15.64 60.73 -13.93
CA GLY A 56 -15.28 59.66 -14.88
C GLY A 56 -14.82 58.38 -14.17
N GLU A 57 -14.90 57.24 -14.85
CA GLU A 57 -14.64 55.91 -14.27
C GLU A 57 -13.20 55.75 -13.74
N GLU A 58 -12.19 56.27 -14.44
CA GLU A 58 -10.79 56.23 -13.97
C GLU A 58 -10.54 57.13 -12.75
N GLU A 59 -11.12 58.32 -12.72
CA GLU A 59 -11.04 59.22 -11.57
C GLU A 59 -11.72 58.63 -10.34
N LEU A 60 -12.79 57.87 -10.57
CA LEU A 60 -13.52 57.15 -9.54
C LEU A 60 -12.67 56.02 -8.94
N GLN A 61 -12.08 55.18 -9.78
CA GLN A 61 -11.15 54.12 -9.36
C GLN A 61 -10.04 54.70 -8.48
N GLN A 62 -9.43 55.80 -8.91
CA GLN A 62 -8.34 56.45 -8.19
C GLN A 62 -8.82 57.12 -6.89
N TYR A 63 -10.00 57.74 -6.91
CA TYR A 63 -10.60 58.36 -5.73
C TYR A 63 -10.86 57.31 -4.65
N ILE A 64 -11.58 56.23 -4.97
CA ILE A 64 -11.90 55.14 -4.03
C ILE A 64 -10.62 54.49 -3.50
N ALA A 65 -9.61 54.25 -4.35
CA ALA A 65 -8.33 53.69 -3.94
C ALA A 65 -7.55 54.55 -2.93
N ASN A 66 -7.78 55.86 -2.94
CA ASN A 66 -7.10 56.83 -2.07
C ASN A 66 -7.89 57.16 -0.79
N ILE A 67 -9.13 56.68 -0.64
CA ILE A 67 -9.90 56.86 0.59
C ILE A 67 -9.31 55.98 1.68
N VAL A 68 -8.78 56.64 2.71
CA VAL A 68 -8.33 56.01 3.95
C VAL A 68 -8.80 56.83 5.16
N ASP A 69 -8.96 56.18 6.30
CA ASP A 69 -9.26 56.87 7.56
C ASP A 69 -7.99 57.39 8.27
N ALA A 70 -8.16 57.86 9.51
CA ALA A 70 -7.06 58.39 10.32
C ALA A 70 -6.01 57.33 10.67
N ASP A 71 -6.41 56.05 10.72
CA ASP A 71 -5.54 54.90 10.99
C ASP A 71 -4.94 54.31 9.69
N LYS A 72 -5.17 54.97 8.55
CA LYS A 72 -4.79 54.56 7.18
C LYS A 72 -5.52 53.32 6.67
N GLU A 73 -6.66 52.98 7.27
CA GLU A 73 -7.48 51.86 6.82
C GLU A 73 -8.27 52.24 5.56
N SER A 74 -8.11 51.43 4.51
CA SER A 74 -8.82 51.61 3.24
C SER A 74 -10.24 51.04 3.26
N MET A 75 -10.98 51.27 2.17
CA MET A 75 -12.30 50.66 1.94
C MET A 75 -12.33 49.14 2.15
N LEU A 76 -11.28 48.41 1.73
CA LEU A 76 -11.20 46.96 1.95
C LEU A 76 -10.99 46.59 3.42
N HIS A 77 -10.30 47.42 4.20
CA HIS A 77 -10.15 47.21 5.64
C HIS A 77 -11.51 47.34 6.34
N LYS A 78 -12.27 48.40 6.01
CA LYS A 78 -13.62 48.61 6.54
C LYS A 78 -14.60 47.52 6.13
N ALA A 79 -14.61 47.12 4.86
CA ALA A 79 -15.41 46.00 4.40
C ALA A 79 -14.99 44.69 5.10
N CYS A 80 -13.70 44.47 5.35
CA CYS A 80 -13.25 43.32 6.13
C CYS A 80 -13.76 43.36 7.58
N ARG A 81 -13.68 44.53 8.25
CA ARG A 81 -14.21 44.77 9.60
C ARG A 81 -15.71 44.52 9.71
N SER A 82 -16.47 44.82 8.67
CA SER A 82 -17.90 44.51 8.62
C SER A 82 -18.19 43.01 8.67
N GLY A 83 -17.22 42.18 8.25
CA GLY A 83 -17.40 40.74 8.06
C GLY A 83 -18.35 40.37 6.91
N ASN A 84 -18.78 41.34 6.09
CA ASN A 84 -19.69 41.12 4.98
C ASN A 84 -18.92 40.72 3.70
N GLN A 85 -19.08 39.46 3.28
CA GLN A 85 -18.45 38.90 2.09
C GLN A 85 -18.90 39.59 0.79
N ASP A 86 -20.18 39.92 0.66
CA ASP A 86 -20.74 40.54 -0.55
C ASP A 86 -20.16 41.94 -0.76
N MET A 87 -20.08 42.72 0.31
CA MET A 87 -19.43 44.03 0.31
C MET A 87 -17.95 43.91 -0.11
N TYR A 88 -17.21 42.98 0.51
CA TYR A 88 -15.80 42.79 0.20
C TYR A 88 -15.60 42.38 -1.27
N SER A 89 -16.39 41.40 -1.74
CA SER A 89 -16.35 40.89 -3.11
C SER A 89 -16.73 41.96 -4.13
N TYR A 90 -17.76 42.75 -3.85
CA TYR A 90 -18.19 43.88 -4.68
C TYR A 90 -17.04 44.88 -4.86
N LEU A 91 -16.36 45.25 -3.77
CA LEU A 91 -15.25 46.19 -3.83
C LEU A 91 -14.05 45.62 -4.60
N CYS A 92 -13.70 44.34 -4.41
CA CYS A 92 -12.61 43.71 -5.17
C CYS A 92 -12.88 43.64 -6.67
N ASN A 93 -14.11 43.33 -7.07
CA ASN A 93 -14.50 43.18 -8.48
C ASN A 93 -14.68 44.54 -9.16
N THR A 94 -15.31 45.48 -8.47
CA THR A 94 -15.61 46.81 -9.02
C THR A 94 -14.37 47.70 -9.02
N TYR A 95 -13.47 47.53 -8.04
CA TYR A 95 -12.28 48.36 -7.88
C TYR A 95 -10.99 47.53 -7.76
N PRO A 96 -10.49 46.94 -8.87
CA PRO A 96 -9.28 46.10 -8.85
C PRO A 96 -8.03 46.81 -8.31
N SER A 97 -7.97 48.15 -8.42
CA SER A 97 -6.90 48.99 -7.88
C SER A 97 -6.76 48.89 -6.35
N LEU A 98 -7.85 48.64 -5.62
CA LEU A 98 -7.84 48.38 -4.18
C LEU A 98 -7.08 47.09 -3.85
N VAL A 99 -7.23 46.06 -4.68
CA VAL A 99 -6.59 44.75 -4.50
C VAL A 99 -5.09 44.83 -4.80
N ALA A 100 -4.68 45.74 -5.69
CA ALA A 100 -3.27 45.99 -6.02
C ALA A 100 -2.49 46.74 -4.91
N SER A 101 -3.18 47.17 -3.84
CA SER A 101 -2.57 47.81 -2.66
C SER A 101 -1.46 46.96 -2.04
N LYS A 102 -0.44 47.63 -1.48
CA LYS A 102 0.72 47.02 -0.81
C LYS A 102 0.41 46.54 0.62
N ASP A 103 -0.71 46.92 1.21
CA ASP A 103 -1.01 46.67 2.62
C ASP A 103 -1.77 45.34 2.87
N ARG A 104 -1.32 44.27 2.20
CA ARG A 104 -1.97 42.95 2.31
C ARG A 104 -1.71 42.29 3.66
N SER A 105 -0.61 42.64 4.33
CA SER A 105 -0.27 42.11 5.65
C SER A 105 -1.26 42.58 6.72
N THR A 106 -1.64 43.85 6.73
CA THR A 106 -2.61 44.41 7.68
C THR A 106 -4.02 43.86 7.41
N LEU A 107 -4.43 43.76 6.14
CA LEU A 107 -5.69 43.09 5.77
C LEU A 107 -5.73 41.63 6.23
N LEU A 108 -4.64 40.88 6.05
CA LEU A 108 -4.55 39.49 6.49
C LEU A 108 -4.62 39.37 8.01
N GLN A 109 -3.94 40.27 8.73
CA GLN A 109 -4.02 40.37 10.20
C GLN A 109 -5.47 40.62 10.66
N ILE A 110 -6.14 41.65 10.15
CA ILE A 110 -7.53 41.97 10.52
C ILE A 110 -8.45 40.77 10.22
N THR A 111 -8.29 40.13 9.06
CA THR A 111 -9.10 38.96 8.70
C THR A 111 -8.88 37.80 9.67
N CYS A 112 -7.65 37.61 10.15
CA CYS A 112 -7.33 36.60 11.19
C CYS A 112 -7.96 36.96 12.54
N GLU A 113 -7.87 38.22 12.97
CA GLU A 113 -8.47 38.71 14.23
C GLU A 113 -9.99 38.56 14.25
N LEU A 114 -10.64 38.73 13.10
CA LEU A 114 -12.09 38.66 12.96
C LEU A 114 -12.64 37.23 12.75
N ASN A 115 -11.76 36.24 12.50
CA ASN A 115 -12.15 34.86 12.18
C ASN A 115 -13.23 34.78 11.08
N LYS A 116 -12.98 35.44 9.93
CA LYS A 116 -13.91 35.44 8.79
C LYS A 116 -13.36 34.59 7.64
N ALA A 117 -13.67 33.30 7.67
CA ALA A 117 -13.18 32.32 6.69
C ALA A 117 -13.52 32.70 5.23
N ASP A 118 -14.72 33.22 4.98
CA ASP A 118 -15.17 33.58 3.63
C ASP A 118 -14.31 34.69 3.01
N ILE A 119 -14.00 35.73 3.78
CA ILE A 119 -13.13 36.83 3.37
C ILE A 119 -11.68 36.33 3.24
N MET A 120 -11.26 35.43 4.13
CA MET A 120 -9.93 34.83 4.09
C MET A 120 -9.71 34.05 2.79
N SER A 121 -10.68 33.24 2.36
CA SER A 121 -10.63 32.51 1.09
C SER A 121 -10.54 33.43 -0.14
N LEU A 122 -11.08 34.64 -0.08
CA LEU A 122 -10.96 35.65 -1.15
C LEU A 122 -9.60 36.37 -1.14
N LEU A 123 -9.08 36.67 0.05
CA LEU A 123 -7.83 37.42 0.22
C LEU A 123 -6.58 36.56 -0.07
N LEU A 124 -6.56 35.33 0.41
CA LEU A 124 -5.40 34.43 0.41
C LEU A 124 -4.75 34.21 -0.97
N PRO A 125 -5.50 33.98 -2.08
CA PRO A 125 -4.91 33.82 -3.42
C PRO A 125 -4.09 35.03 -3.88
N SER A 126 -4.40 36.22 -3.36
CA SER A 126 -3.64 37.44 -3.68
C SER A 126 -2.33 37.55 -2.89
N VAL A 127 -2.16 36.87 -1.75
CA VAL A 127 -0.95 36.98 -0.92
C VAL A 127 0.19 36.21 -1.60
N LYS A 128 1.33 36.87 -1.88
CA LYS A 128 2.42 36.26 -2.66
C LYS A 128 3.31 35.32 -1.84
N ASP A 129 3.70 35.71 -0.63
CA ASP A 129 4.60 34.93 0.21
C ASP A 129 3.83 33.84 0.97
N GLU A 130 4.21 32.58 0.77
CA GLU A 130 3.64 31.43 1.48
C GLU A 130 3.88 31.49 2.99
N ASN A 131 4.98 32.11 3.45
CA ASN A 131 5.28 32.25 4.87
C ASN A 131 4.35 33.25 5.56
N ASP A 132 3.92 34.30 4.87
CA ASP A 132 2.96 35.26 5.44
C ASP A 132 1.58 34.61 5.65
N ILE A 133 1.20 33.71 4.74
CA ILE A 133 0.00 32.88 4.88
C ILE A 133 0.16 31.89 6.05
N GLY A 134 1.34 31.26 6.16
CA GLY A 134 1.65 30.34 7.26
C GLY A 134 1.61 30.99 8.65
N LYS A 135 1.95 32.28 8.76
CA LYS A 135 1.84 33.05 10.02
C LYS A 135 0.40 33.09 10.55
N CYS A 136 -0.61 33.06 9.69
CA CYS A 136 -2.01 32.99 10.09
C CYS A 136 -2.28 31.80 11.02
N LEU A 137 -1.72 30.63 10.71
CA LEU A 137 -1.91 29.40 11.49
C LEU A 137 -1.06 29.33 12.75
N THR A 138 0.07 30.03 12.78
CA THR A 138 1.09 29.90 13.84
C THR A 138 1.07 31.06 14.85
N GLN A 139 0.55 32.24 14.47
CA GLN A 139 0.56 33.44 15.30
C GLN A 139 -0.83 33.86 15.80
N TYR A 140 -1.91 33.39 15.17
CA TYR A 140 -3.27 33.80 15.50
C TYR A 140 -4.12 32.62 15.98
N PRO A 141 -5.01 32.82 16.98
CA PRO A 141 -5.96 31.82 17.43
C PRO A 141 -7.14 31.76 16.46
N LEU A 142 -6.96 31.03 15.36
CA LEU A 142 -7.99 30.84 14.35
C LEU A 142 -9.00 29.75 14.73
N ASP A 143 -10.26 29.91 14.33
CA ASP A 143 -11.24 28.84 14.35
C ASP A 143 -10.99 27.80 13.22
N ASP A 144 -11.68 26.67 13.27
CA ASP A 144 -11.47 25.57 12.33
C ASP A 144 -11.78 25.97 10.88
N HIS A 145 -12.76 26.85 10.64
CA HIS A 145 -13.12 27.34 9.30
C HIS A 145 -12.01 28.21 8.69
N CYS A 146 -11.42 29.11 9.47
CA CYS A 146 -10.30 29.94 9.03
C CYS A 146 -9.04 29.11 8.82
N LYS A 147 -8.75 28.18 9.75
CA LYS A 147 -7.62 27.24 9.57
C LYS A 147 -7.78 26.43 8.29
N GLN A 148 -9.00 25.98 7.97
CA GLN A 148 -9.32 25.29 6.74
C GLN A 148 -9.05 26.13 5.50
N ALA A 149 -9.51 27.38 5.47
CA ALA A 149 -9.26 28.28 4.34
C ALA A 149 -7.76 28.45 4.08
N VAL A 150 -6.97 28.71 5.13
CA VAL A 150 -5.51 28.88 5.03
C VAL A 150 -4.83 27.59 4.56
N ALA A 151 -5.21 26.45 5.14
CA ALA A 151 -4.57 25.18 4.83
C ALA A 151 -4.86 24.70 3.40
N LEU A 152 -6.03 25.00 2.85
CA LEU A 152 -6.39 24.66 1.47
C LEU A 152 -5.60 25.48 0.44
N GLU A 153 -5.38 26.77 0.71
CA GLU A 153 -4.50 27.60 -0.13
C GLU A 153 -3.06 27.07 -0.09
N LEU A 154 -2.53 26.80 1.10
CA LEU A 154 -1.18 26.25 1.26
C LEU A 154 -1.05 24.84 0.65
N LYS A 155 -2.09 24.00 0.72
CA LYS A 155 -2.15 22.68 0.04
C LYS A 155 -1.90 22.84 -1.46
N GLN A 156 -2.57 23.80 -2.10
CA GLN A 156 -2.45 24.02 -3.54
C GLN A 156 -1.01 24.45 -3.91
N ARG A 157 -0.44 25.39 -3.15
CA ARG A 157 0.94 25.86 -3.38
C ARG A 157 1.97 24.76 -3.13
N LEU A 158 1.81 23.99 -2.06
CA LEU A 158 2.67 22.83 -1.76
C LEU A 158 2.58 21.79 -2.89
N ALA A 159 1.38 21.52 -3.40
CA ALA A 159 1.19 20.59 -4.51
C ALA A 159 1.93 21.05 -5.77
N ASP A 160 1.86 22.32 -6.11
CA ASP A 160 2.57 22.86 -7.28
C ASP A 160 4.10 22.81 -7.11
N LYS A 161 4.60 23.01 -5.89
CA LYS A 161 6.03 22.86 -5.55
C LYS A 161 6.50 21.41 -5.61
N VAL A 162 5.68 20.47 -5.15
CA VAL A 162 6.02 19.04 -5.02
C VAL A 162 5.78 18.25 -6.32
N LYS A 163 4.91 18.71 -7.23
CA LYS A 163 4.72 18.12 -8.58
C LYS A 163 6.02 17.96 -9.38
N LEU A 164 7.04 18.77 -9.10
CA LEU A 164 8.38 18.68 -9.70
C LEU A 164 9.23 17.52 -9.16
N GLN A 165 8.81 16.85 -8.07
CA GLN A 165 9.57 15.82 -7.35
C GLN A 165 8.87 14.44 -7.31
N GLY A 166 7.62 14.34 -7.78
CA GLY A 166 6.86 13.08 -7.86
C GLY A 166 5.34 13.29 -7.79
N SER A 167 4.56 12.20 -7.95
CA SER A 167 3.10 12.22 -7.74
C SER A 167 2.78 11.94 -6.27
N TYR A 168 2.31 12.97 -5.57
CA TYR A 168 1.91 12.89 -4.16
C TYR A 168 0.45 13.33 -3.99
N ARG A 169 -0.33 12.59 -3.21
CA ARG A 169 -1.60 13.08 -2.66
C ARG A 169 -1.30 13.86 -1.38
N ILE A 170 -1.48 15.17 -1.42
CA ILE A 170 -1.27 16.04 -0.25
C ILE A 170 -2.62 16.25 0.43
N GLU A 171 -2.65 16.03 1.74
CA GLU A 171 -3.84 16.25 2.56
C GLU A 171 -3.49 17.14 3.76
N PRO A 172 -4.07 18.35 3.86
CA PRO A 172 -3.98 19.14 5.07
C PRO A 172 -4.85 18.50 6.15
N THR A 173 -4.29 18.37 7.34
CA THR A 173 -4.90 17.65 8.46
C THR A 173 -4.65 18.41 9.76
N PHE A 174 -5.51 18.17 10.75
CA PHE A 174 -5.21 18.49 12.14
C PHE A 174 -4.46 17.34 12.80
N ASN A 175 -3.45 17.67 13.61
CA ASN A 175 -2.82 16.71 14.52
C ASN A 175 -3.61 16.58 15.83
N SER A 176 -3.13 15.76 16.77
CA SER A 176 -3.80 15.51 18.05
C SER A 176 -3.94 16.72 18.98
N VAL A 177 -3.20 17.81 18.72
CA VAL A 177 -3.27 19.07 19.49
C VAL A 177 -3.99 20.19 18.73
N GLY A 178 -4.57 19.89 17.55
CA GLY A 178 -5.36 20.84 16.76
C GLY A 178 -4.55 21.79 15.88
N GLU A 179 -3.26 21.51 15.67
CA GLU A 179 -2.40 22.23 14.73
C GLU A 179 -2.54 21.65 13.33
N VAL A 180 -2.38 22.51 12.31
CA VAL A 180 -2.39 22.08 10.92
C VAL A 180 -1.06 21.38 10.59
N VAL A 181 -1.13 20.26 9.88
CA VAL A 181 0.02 19.50 9.37
C VAL A 181 -0.32 19.03 7.97
N PHE A 182 0.66 18.90 7.09
CA PHE A 182 0.43 18.33 5.75
C PHE A 182 0.89 16.88 5.71
N LEU A 183 0.00 15.98 5.30
CA LEU A 183 0.35 14.59 4.96
C LEU A 183 0.56 14.49 3.46
N ALA A 184 1.77 14.15 3.03
CA ALA A 184 2.10 13.92 1.63
C ALA A 184 2.25 12.41 1.37
N TYR A 185 1.19 11.79 0.84
CA TYR A 185 1.19 10.36 0.52
C TYR A 185 1.77 10.10 -0.86
N GLY A 186 2.80 9.25 -0.92
CA GLY A 186 3.40 8.79 -2.17
C GLY A 186 3.84 7.34 -2.07
N LEU A 187 3.52 6.53 -3.08
CA LEU A 187 3.94 5.11 -3.13
C LEU A 187 5.47 4.96 -3.28
N ASN A 188 6.14 6.00 -3.76
CA ASN A 188 7.59 6.09 -3.90
C ASN A 188 8.32 6.41 -2.57
N VAL A 189 7.60 6.70 -1.48
CA VAL A 189 8.21 6.97 -0.18
C VAL A 189 8.65 5.65 0.45
N VAL A 190 9.96 5.42 0.52
CA VAL A 190 10.53 4.19 1.11
C VAL A 190 10.76 4.31 2.62
N ARG A 191 11.02 5.54 3.09
CA ARG A 191 11.11 5.89 4.51
C ARG A 191 10.41 7.22 4.72
N GLY A 192 9.61 7.30 5.78
CA GLY A 192 8.97 8.55 6.13
C GLY A 192 9.99 9.64 6.39
N ARG A 193 9.70 10.87 5.96
CA ARG A 193 10.54 12.05 6.21
C ARG A 193 9.68 13.23 6.62
N VAL A 194 10.30 14.18 7.31
CA VAL A 194 9.67 15.39 7.82
C VAL A 194 10.35 16.59 7.19
N GLU A 195 9.56 17.48 6.62
CA GLU A 195 10.00 18.76 6.05
C GLU A 195 9.17 19.91 6.62
N GLN A 196 9.56 21.14 6.30
CA GLN A 196 8.85 22.36 6.67
C GLN A 196 8.39 23.10 5.41
N PHE A 197 7.16 23.61 5.45
CA PHE A 197 6.58 24.43 4.39
C PHE A 197 5.72 25.52 5.02
N ALA A 198 6.01 26.79 4.73
CA ALA A 198 5.30 27.93 5.30
C ALA A 198 5.18 27.89 6.85
N GLY A 199 6.23 27.42 7.53
CA GLY A 199 6.22 27.24 8.99
C GLY A 199 5.40 26.05 9.50
N MET A 200 4.82 25.25 8.60
CA MET A 200 4.05 24.06 8.92
C MET A 200 4.85 22.80 8.64
N THR A 201 4.59 21.76 9.43
CA THR A 201 5.22 20.45 9.25
C THR A 201 4.59 19.70 8.07
N VAL A 202 5.44 19.14 7.20
CA VAL A 202 5.05 18.25 6.10
C VAL A 202 5.59 16.85 6.37
N LEU A 203 4.69 15.87 6.48
CA LEU A 203 5.01 14.48 6.75
C LEU A 203 4.84 13.67 5.46
N TYR A 204 5.95 13.21 4.88
CA TYR A 204 5.91 12.31 3.72
C TYR A 204 5.76 10.87 4.20
N ARG A 205 4.75 10.17 3.68
CA ARG A 205 4.44 8.80 4.08
C ARG A 205 4.06 7.94 2.88
N ASN A 206 4.28 6.63 3.00
CA ASN A 206 3.70 5.65 2.10
C ASN A 206 2.45 5.06 2.75
N PRO A 207 1.27 5.19 2.12
CA PRO A 207 0.02 4.70 2.70
C PRO A 207 -0.05 3.17 2.84
N LYS A 208 0.87 2.44 2.18
CA LYS A 208 1.02 0.97 2.30
C LYS A 208 2.09 0.52 3.30
N GLN A 209 2.97 1.42 3.73
CA GLN A 209 3.98 1.13 4.77
C GLN A 209 3.55 1.83 6.07
N VAL A 210 2.34 1.53 6.51
CA VAL A 210 1.82 2.02 7.79
C VAL A 210 2.52 1.29 8.94
N ASN A 211 2.64 2.00 10.06
CA ASN A 211 3.20 1.45 11.29
C ASN A 211 2.52 0.14 11.66
N ASP A 212 3.31 -0.88 12.02
CA ASP A 212 2.85 -2.27 12.24
C ASP A 212 1.92 -2.45 13.47
N GLU A 213 1.14 -1.46 13.92
CA GLU A 213 0.24 -1.58 15.08
C GLU A 213 -0.76 -2.73 14.87
N ALA A 214 -1.47 -2.75 13.74
CA ALA A 214 -2.39 -3.84 13.41
C ALA A 214 -1.70 -5.20 13.28
N ILE A 215 -0.50 -5.25 12.68
CA ILE A 215 0.29 -6.48 12.49
C ILE A 215 0.84 -7.02 13.82
N ARG A 216 1.35 -6.14 14.68
CA ARG A 216 1.84 -6.49 16.03
C ARG A 216 0.72 -7.10 16.88
N ILE A 217 -0.49 -6.55 16.81
CA ILE A 217 -1.66 -7.11 17.50
C ILE A 217 -2.07 -8.45 16.91
N ALA A 218 -2.02 -8.60 15.57
CA ALA A 218 -2.31 -9.87 14.92
C ALA A 218 -1.35 -11.00 15.32
N ASN A 219 -0.09 -10.66 15.58
CA ASN A 219 0.95 -11.61 15.96
C ASN A 219 1.16 -11.71 17.50
N SER A 220 0.35 -11.03 18.31
CA SER A 220 0.54 -10.97 19.76
C SER A 220 0.06 -12.25 20.45
N ALA A 221 0.78 -12.71 21.48
CA ALA A 221 0.41 -13.91 22.23
C ALA A 221 -0.96 -13.78 22.92
N GLU A 222 -1.35 -12.56 23.30
CA GLU A 222 -2.66 -12.21 23.86
C GLU A 222 -3.81 -12.46 22.88
N ARG A 223 -3.57 -12.38 21.56
CA ARG A 223 -4.57 -12.74 20.55
C ARG A 223 -4.81 -14.25 20.49
N TRP A 224 -3.76 -15.05 20.70
CA TRP A 224 -3.79 -16.52 20.60
C TRP A 224 -4.18 -17.22 21.90
N SER A 225 -4.12 -16.52 23.04
CA SER A 225 -4.52 -17.06 24.36
C SER A 225 -6.00 -16.84 24.70
N LEU A 226 -6.76 -16.16 23.84
CA LEU A 226 -8.19 -15.90 24.02
C LEU A 226 -9.01 -17.17 23.74
N ASN A 227 -9.37 -17.86 24.82
CA ASN A 227 -10.34 -18.95 24.79
C ASN A 227 -11.71 -18.37 24.37
N THR A 228 -12.25 -18.80 23.24
CA THR A 228 -13.37 -18.21 22.48
C THR A 228 -14.75 -18.26 23.15
N ASN A 229 -14.82 -18.53 24.46
CA ASN A 229 -16.07 -18.88 25.16
C ASN A 229 -16.76 -17.71 25.88
N ASN A 230 -16.41 -16.45 25.64
CA ASN A 230 -17.09 -15.32 26.28
C ASN A 230 -17.21 -14.08 25.37
N ILE A 231 -17.83 -14.27 24.20
CA ILE A 231 -17.96 -13.22 23.18
C ILE A 231 -19.26 -12.43 23.38
N ASN A 232 -19.33 -11.61 24.42
CA ASN A 232 -20.41 -10.63 24.55
C ASN A 232 -20.22 -9.48 23.53
N GLY A 233 -21.26 -9.22 22.73
CA GLY A 233 -21.39 -8.02 21.92
C GLY A 233 -20.75 -8.03 20.52
N MET A 234 -20.29 -9.17 20.01
CA MET A 234 -19.82 -9.30 18.62
C MET A 234 -20.93 -8.98 17.61
N GLU A 235 -22.14 -9.48 17.86
CA GLU A 235 -23.33 -9.16 17.05
C GLU A 235 -23.56 -7.64 16.95
N TYR A 236 -23.43 -6.91 18.05
CA TYR A 236 -23.61 -5.45 18.05
C TYR A 236 -22.48 -4.73 17.30
N ALA A 237 -21.24 -5.21 17.38
CA ALA A 237 -20.12 -4.64 16.65
C ALA A 237 -20.24 -4.86 15.13
N GLU A 238 -20.62 -6.06 14.71
CA GLU A 238 -20.90 -6.36 13.29
C GLU A 238 -22.09 -5.55 12.78
N LYS A 239 -23.16 -5.45 13.56
CA LYS A 239 -24.33 -4.64 13.23
C LYS A 239 -23.99 -3.14 13.15
N ALA A 240 -23.09 -2.65 14.00
CA ALA A 240 -22.59 -1.27 13.94
C ALA A 240 -21.85 -0.99 12.64
N ILE A 241 -20.98 -1.91 12.20
CA ILE A 241 -20.29 -1.80 10.90
C ILE A 241 -21.30 -1.83 9.76
N LYS A 242 -22.29 -2.72 9.80
CA LYS A 242 -23.33 -2.80 8.76
C LYS A 242 -24.17 -1.53 8.66
N MET A 243 -24.51 -0.91 9.79
CA MET A 243 -25.37 0.28 9.85
C MET A 243 -24.61 1.57 9.50
N HIS A 244 -23.37 1.73 9.98
CA HIS A 244 -22.63 2.99 9.90
C HIS A 244 -21.43 2.96 8.94
N GLY A 245 -20.99 1.77 8.52
CA GLY A 245 -19.72 1.57 7.83
C GLY A 245 -19.59 2.32 6.52
N THR A 246 -20.61 2.26 5.65
CA THR A 246 -20.60 2.99 4.37
C THR A 246 -20.47 4.50 4.57
N ARG A 247 -21.24 5.06 5.50
CA ARG A 247 -21.17 6.50 5.82
C ARG A 247 -19.80 6.87 6.35
N LEU A 248 -19.24 6.07 7.26
CA LEU A 248 -17.91 6.31 7.83
C LEU A 248 -16.82 6.32 6.75
N MET A 249 -16.84 5.34 5.83
CA MET A 249 -15.88 5.24 4.73
C MET A 249 -16.02 6.41 3.73
N GLN A 250 -17.25 6.88 3.49
CA GLN A 250 -17.50 8.02 2.60
C GLN A 250 -17.10 9.35 3.21
N SER A 251 -17.30 9.53 4.52
CA SER A 251 -17.03 10.79 5.21
C SER A 251 -15.61 10.90 5.76
N HIS A 252 -14.80 9.83 5.71
CA HIS A 252 -13.43 9.84 6.21
C HIS A 252 -12.46 9.15 5.25
N SER A 253 -11.67 9.94 4.52
CA SER A 253 -10.78 9.45 3.48
C SER A 253 -9.50 8.77 4.00
N ASN A 254 -9.23 8.87 5.30
CA ASN A 254 -8.11 8.20 5.97
C ASN A 254 -8.46 6.76 6.42
N ILE A 255 -9.72 6.32 6.31
CA ILE A 255 -10.11 4.95 6.66
C ILE A 255 -9.76 3.99 5.52
N ASN A 256 -9.07 2.91 5.87
CA ASN A 256 -8.72 1.82 4.97
C ASN A 256 -9.67 0.62 5.13
N ALA A 257 -10.04 0.27 6.37
CA ALA A 257 -10.92 -0.85 6.68
C ALA A 257 -11.68 -0.65 7.99
N LEU A 258 -12.74 -1.43 8.15
CA LEU A 258 -13.48 -1.62 9.39
C LEU A 258 -13.44 -3.10 9.78
N GLY A 259 -13.27 -3.39 11.06
CA GLY A 259 -13.27 -4.76 11.57
C GLY A 259 -13.72 -4.84 13.03
N VAL A 260 -13.57 -6.02 13.64
CA VAL A 260 -13.93 -6.26 15.04
C VAL A 260 -12.75 -6.81 15.84
N SER A 261 -12.69 -6.50 17.14
CA SER A 261 -11.62 -6.97 18.03
C SER A 261 -12.05 -6.96 19.49
N HIS A 262 -11.58 -7.96 20.24
CA HIS A 262 -11.70 -7.98 21.71
C HIS A 262 -10.51 -7.35 22.42
N LEU A 263 -9.40 -7.12 21.71
CA LEU A 263 -8.24 -6.41 22.25
C LEU A 263 -8.37 -4.92 21.97
N ARG A 264 -8.05 -4.08 22.96
CA ARG A 264 -7.83 -2.65 22.79
C ARG A 264 -6.34 -2.36 22.72
N SER A 265 -5.93 -1.64 21.68
CA SER A 265 -4.54 -1.23 21.51
C SER A 265 -4.21 0.04 22.29
N ARG A 266 -3.09 0.04 23.03
CA ARG A 266 -2.48 1.23 23.61
C ARG A 266 -1.01 1.33 23.20
N LYS A 267 -0.48 2.56 23.19
CA LYS A 267 0.93 2.86 22.86
C LYS A 267 1.39 2.23 21.53
N GLY A 268 0.53 2.23 20.51
CA GLY A 268 0.85 1.69 19.19
C GLY A 268 0.97 0.16 19.15
N GLY A 269 0.16 -0.55 19.92
CA GLY A 269 0.14 -2.02 19.97
C GLY A 269 1.19 -2.64 20.92
N LYS A 270 1.85 -1.84 21.77
CA LYS A 270 2.81 -2.31 22.78
C LYS A 270 2.16 -2.67 24.12
N ASP A 271 0.95 -2.19 24.35
CA ASP A 271 0.15 -2.48 25.54
C ASP A 271 -1.24 -2.92 25.07
N LEU A 272 -1.55 -4.19 25.26
CA LEU A 272 -2.80 -4.81 24.81
C LEU A 272 -3.62 -5.20 26.03
N LYS A 273 -4.89 -4.81 26.02
CA LYS A 273 -5.84 -5.16 27.08
C LYS A 273 -7.09 -5.76 26.49
N LEU A 274 -7.63 -6.75 27.18
CA LEU A 274 -8.96 -7.27 26.87
C LEU A 274 -9.99 -6.16 27.11
N ALA A 275 -10.85 -5.93 26.12
CA ALA A 275 -11.96 -5.01 26.22
C ALA A 275 -13.12 -5.68 26.96
N GLU A 276 -13.88 -4.89 27.72
CA GLU A 276 -15.07 -5.35 28.45
C GLU A 276 -16.18 -5.84 27.49
N THR A 277 -16.25 -5.25 26.30
CA THR A 277 -17.14 -5.64 25.20
C THR A 277 -16.39 -5.61 23.87
N THR A 278 -16.90 -6.33 22.87
CA THR A 278 -16.32 -6.35 21.52
C THR A 278 -16.33 -4.95 20.90
N LEU A 279 -15.19 -4.56 20.31
CA LEU A 279 -14.98 -3.22 19.75
C LEU A 279 -15.12 -3.23 18.23
N VAL A 280 -15.57 -2.10 17.67
CA VAL A 280 -15.35 -1.79 16.24
C VAL A 280 -13.95 -1.23 16.08
N VAL A 281 -13.19 -1.77 15.13
CA VAL A 281 -11.82 -1.36 14.81
C VAL A 281 -11.84 -0.55 13.52
N ILE A 282 -11.30 0.66 13.56
CA ILE A 282 -11.06 1.49 12.38
C ILE A 282 -9.57 1.39 12.03
N TYR A 283 -9.26 0.89 10.83
CA TYR A 283 -7.91 0.84 10.29
C TYR A 283 -7.68 2.08 9.44
N CYS A 284 -6.62 2.84 9.71
CA CYS A 284 -6.31 4.09 8.98
C CYS A 284 -4.84 4.20 8.60
N SER A 285 -4.54 5.03 7.59
CA SER A 285 -3.16 5.22 7.12
C SER A 285 -2.31 6.08 8.05
N SER A 286 -2.90 6.98 8.82
CA SER A 286 -2.16 7.83 9.77
C SER A 286 -3.01 8.17 10.98
N LYS A 287 -2.72 7.51 12.10
CA LYS A 287 -3.49 7.66 13.35
C LYS A 287 -3.16 8.98 14.04
N GLY A 288 -4.19 9.61 14.61
CA GLY A 288 -4.08 10.91 15.26
C GLY A 288 -4.09 12.10 14.30
N PHE A 289 -4.40 11.87 13.02
CA PHE A 289 -4.55 12.89 11.99
C PHE A 289 -5.98 12.88 11.45
N ARG A 290 -6.62 14.05 11.44
CA ARG A 290 -7.96 14.31 10.90
C ARG A 290 -7.86 15.26 9.70
N PRO A 291 -8.11 14.81 8.45
CA PRO A 291 -8.19 15.71 7.30
C PRO A 291 -9.11 16.89 7.58
N ILE A 292 -8.72 18.09 7.13
CA ILE A 292 -9.33 19.34 7.57
C ILE A 292 -10.83 19.46 7.23
N GLN A 293 -11.29 18.73 6.21
CA GLN A 293 -12.68 18.71 5.74
C GLN A 293 -13.53 17.61 6.38
N GLU A 294 -12.95 16.83 7.30
CA GLU A 294 -13.58 15.64 7.88
C GLU A 294 -13.86 15.84 9.37
N ASP A 295 -14.91 15.17 9.85
CA ASP A 295 -15.26 15.14 11.27
C ASP A 295 -14.26 14.31 12.09
N VAL A 296 -14.30 14.48 13.42
CA VAL A 296 -13.54 13.60 14.33
C VAL A 296 -14.15 12.20 14.27
N PHE A 297 -13.30 11.16 14.25
CA PHE A 297 -13.78 9.79 14.36
C PHE A 297 -14.67 9.62 15.61
N PRO A 298 -15.86 9.01 15.47
CA PRO A 298 -16.71 8.78 16.62
C PRO A 298 -16.00 7.87 17.64
N HIS A 299 -16.18 8.16 18.92
CA HIS A 299 -15.67 7.29 19.98
C HIS A 299 -16.54 6.05 20.19
N GLN A 300 -17.81 6.13 19.78
CA GLN A 300 -18.82 5.07 19.92
C GLN A 300 -19.82 5.09 18.76
N LEU A 301 -20.39 3.94 18.41
CA LEU A 301 -21.48 3.80 17.45
C LEU A 301 -22.73 3.28 18.17
N LEU A 302 -23.88 3.92 17.94
CA LEU A 302 -25.14 3.52 18.55
C LEU A 302 -25.87 2.50 17.65
N VAL A 303 -26.26 1.36 18.22
CA VAL A 303 -27.03 0.30 17.56
C VAL A 303 -28.10 -0.20 18.52
N ASP A 304 -29.38 -0.11 18.14
CA ASP A 304 -30.53 -0.52 18.97
C ASP A 304 -30.50 0.03 20.41
N GLY A 305 -29.95 1.24 20.61
CA GLY A 305 -29.80 1.85 21.93
C GLY A 305 -28.54 1.42 22.70
N ILE A 306 -27.69 0.57 22.14
CA ILE A 306 -26.42 0.11 22.72
C ILE A 306 -25.25 0.86 22.09
N ALA A 307 -24.37 1.40 22.93
CA ALA A 307 -23.15 2.09 22.50
C ALA A 307 -21.99 1.11 22.33
N VAL A 308 -21.56 0.90 21.09
CA VAL A 308 -20.41 0.06 20.75
C VAL A 308 -19.15 0.93 20.68
N SER A 309 -18.13 0.57 21.45
CA SER A 309 -16.88 1.34 21.51
C SER A 309 -15.99 1.13 20.28
N ILE A 310 -15.23 2.18 19.91
CA ILE A 310 -14.28 2.15 18.79
C ILE A 310 -12.82 2.07 19.29
N ASP A 311 -11.97 1.40 18.51
CA ASP A 311 -10.51 1.43 18.58
C ASP A 311 -9.91 1.80 17.20
N VAL A 312 -9.12 2.88 17.13
CA VAL A 312 -8.49 3.33 15.88
C VAL A 312 -7.05 2.81 15.82
N ARG A 313 -6.63 2.24 14.70
CA ARG A 313 -5.31 1.61 14.53
C ARG A 313 -4.65 2.05 13.23
N GLU A 314 -3.34 2.24 13.26
CA GLU A 314 -2.59 2.29 12.00
C GLU A 314 -2.61 0.90 11.37
N GLY A 315 -3.10 0.83 10.13
CA GLY A 315 -3.32 -0.40 9.40
C GLY A 315 -3.95 -0.12 8.06
N PHE A 316 -3.78 -1.05 7.13
CA PHE A 316 -4.29 -0.94 5.77
C PHE A 316 -5.18 -2.14 5.48
N PHE A 317 -6.17 -1.94 4.63
CA PHE A 317 -6.91 -3.01 4.00
C PHE A 317 -6.19 -3.34 2.72
N GLU A 318 -5.74 -4.57 2.64
CA GLU A 318 -5.38 -5.20 1.39
C GLU A 318 -6.26 -6.44 1.33
N ILE A 319 -6.97 -6.63 0.23
CA ILE A 319 -7.68 -7.89 -0.04
C ILE A 319 -6.61 -8.97 0.12
N ALA A 320 -6.78 -9.81 1.13
CA ALA A 320 -5.73 -10.59 1.80
C ALA A 320 -4.46 -10.75 0.95
N PRO A 321 -3.36 -10.05 1.26
CA PRO A 321 -2.08 -10.58 0.88
C PRO A 321 -1.89 -11.75 1.86
N ARG A 322 -1.78 -12.97 1.35
CA ARG A 322 -0.71 -13.89 1.77
C ARG A 322 0.26 -13.20 2.74
N THR A 323 0.38 -13.64 3.99
CA THR A 323 1.35 -13.06 4.95
C THR A 323 2.77 -13.30 4.44
N TYR A 324 3.16 -12.50 3.46
CA TYR A 324 4.36 -12.67 2.71
C TYR A 324 5.50 -12.04 3.50
N SER A 325 5.93 -12.78 4.52
CA SER A 325 7.20 -12.56 5.20
C SER A 325 8.33 -13.20 4.40
N ALA A 326 9.35 -12.42 4.05
CA ALA A 326 10.59 -12.93 3.49
C ALA A 326 11.40 -13.64 4.58
N ILE A 327 11.29 -14.95 4.62
CA ILE A 327 12.09 -15.84 5.46
C ILE A 327 13.03 -16.62 4.53
N PRO A 328 14.33 -16.74 4.87
CA PRO A 328 15.27 -17.57 4.13
C PRO A 328 14.75 -18.97 3.82
N GLY A 329 15.11 -19.52 2.65
CA GLY A 329 14.70 -20.88 2.29
C GLY A 329 15.23 -21.95 3.25
N SER A 330 16.40 -21.70 3.84
CA SER A 330 17.07 -22.56 4.82
C SER A 330 16.45 -22.53 6.21
N ASP A 331 15.59 -21.54 6.51
CA ASP A 331 14.98 -21.38 7.83
C ASP A 331 13.70 -22.21 7.93
N PHE A 332 13.15 -22.39 9.13
CA PHE A 332 11.85 -23.06 9.28
C PHE A 332 10.68 -22.20 8.81
N HIS A 333 9.82 -22.77 7.97
CA HIS A 333 8.58 -22.17 7.50
C HIS A 333 7.37 -22.91 8.08
N PRO A 334 6.63 -22.30 9.03
CA PRO A 334 5.41 -22.91 9.59
C PRO A 334 4.36 -23.21 8.51
N LYS A 335 4.24 -22.31 7.52
CA LYS A 335 3.47 -22.48 6.29
C LYS A 335 4.46 -22.52 5.14
N LEU A 336 4.48 -23.62 4.39
CA LEU A 336 5.49 -23.83 3.35
C LEU A 336 5.43 -22.76 2.26
N LYS A 337 6.59 -22.48 1.66
CA LYS A 337 6.74 -21.55 0.53
C LYS A 337 7.56 -22.22 -0.57
N MET A 338 7.36 -21.79 -1.80
CA MET A 338 8.23 -22.19 -2.91
C MET A 338 9.64 -21.63 -2.68
N GLY A 339 10.68 -22.35 -3.08
CA GLY A 339 12.07 -21.93 -2.83
C GLY A 339 12.58 -22.28 -1.43
N CYS A 340 11.79 -22.91 -0.56
CA CYS A 340 12.28 -23.45 0.70
C CYS A 340 13.22 -24.63 0.47
N GLU A 341 14.24 -24.75 1.32
CA GLU A 341 15.15 -25.90 1.35
C GLU A 341 14.48 -27.10 2.01
N ILE A 342 14.59 -28.26 1.37
CA ILE A 342 14.11 -29.54 1.90
C ILE A 342 15.20 -30.59 1.86
N ASP A 343 15.04 -31.62 2.69
CA ASP A 343 15.70 -32.89 2.47
C ASP A 343 14.73 -34.07 2.49
N VAL A 344 15.18 -35.14 1.85
CA VAL A 344 14.56 -36.46 1.96
C VAL A 344 15.60 -37.41 2.54
N GLU A 345 15.20 -38.12 3.60
CA GLU A 345 16.02 -39.13 4.24
C GLU A 345 15.58 -40.52 3.78
N ASP A 346 16.56 -41.29 3.35
CA ASP A 346 16.36 -42.61 2.77
C ASP A 346 17.62 -43.46 3.02
N ASP A 347 17.45 -44.54 3.79
CA ASP A 347 18.51 -45.45 4.24
C ASP A 347 19.81 -44.74 4.71
N GLY A 348 19.67 -43.72 5.56
CA GLY A 348 20.78 -42.95 6.12
C GLY A 348 21.46 -41.97 5.16
N LYS A 349 21.08 -41.97 3.87
CA LYS A 349 21.44 -40.93 2.90
C LYS A 349 20.41 -39.80 2.97
N ARG A 350 20.90 -38.56 2.87
CA ARG A 350 20.04 -37.37 2.79
C ARG A 350 20.32 -36.63 1.50
N ARG A 351 19.25 -36.35 0.77
CA ARG A 351 19.27 -35.64 -0.51
C ARG A 351 18.56 -34.30 -0.31
N GLY A 352 19.27 -33.21 -0.59
CA GLY A 352 18.74 -31.86 -0.44
C GLY A 352 18.15 -31.35 -1.75
N GLY A 353 17.11 -30.52 -1.65
CA GLY A 353 16.51 -29.86 -2.80
C GLY A 353 15.63 -28.70 -2.39
N THR A 354 14.75 -28.31 -3.30
CA THR A 354 13.89 -27.14 -3.15
C THR A 354 12.41 -27.53 -3.27
N ILE A 355 11.55 -26.84 -2.52
CA ILE A 355 10.09 -26.83 -2.71
C ILE A 355 9.76 -26.07 -3.99
N GLY A 356 9.26 -26.78 -5.00
CA GLY A 356 8.75 -26.22 -6.25
C GLY A 356 7.28 -25.82 -6.16
N PRO A 357 6.61 -25.65 -7.31
CA PRO A 357 5.20 -25.24 -7.36
C PRO A 357 4.27 -26.17 -6.58
N PHE A 358 3.27 -25.60 -5.90
CA PHE A 358 2.21 -26.35 -5.25
C PHE A 358 1.21 -26.91 -6.27
N VAL A 359 0.69 -28.09 -5.98
CA VAL A 359 -0.16 -28.86 -6.89
C VAL A 359 -1.31 -29.56 -6.15
N LYS A 360 -2.40 -29.80 -6.87
CA LYS A 360 -3.48 -30.72 -6.51
C LYS A 360 -3.16 -32.10 -7.08
N ILE A 361 -3.26 -33.12 -6.24
CA ILE A 361 -2.96 -34.51 -6.58
C ILE A 361 -4.27 -35.28 -6.65
N HIS A 362 -4.57 -35.82 -7.83
CA HIS A 362 -5.76 -36.67 -8.04
C HIS A 362 -5.41 -38.10 -7.64
N SER A 363 -5.83 -38.51 -6.44
CA SER A 363 -5.51 -39.82 -5.85
C SER A 363 -6.49 -40.89 -6.31
N ILE A 364 -6.05 -42.16 -6.31
CA ILE A 364 -6.95 -43.30 -6.62
C ILE A 364 -7.83 -43.63 -5.40
N LYS A 365 -7.35 -43.32 -4.19
CA LYS A 365 -8.01 -43.66 -2.90
C LYS A 365 -8.68 -42.48 -2.22
N ASP A 366 -8.12 -41.29 -2.38
CA ASP A 366 -8.61 -40.03 -1.81
C ASP A 366 -9.06 -39.12 -2.97
N ASP A 367 -10.11 -38.31 -2.81
CA ASP A 367 -10.64 -37.51 -3.93
C ASP A 367 -9.57 -36.55 -4.50
N VAL A 368 -9.01 -35.66 -3.66
CA VAL A 368 -7.95 -34.72 -4.05
C VAL A 368 -7.06 -34.42 -2.85
N LEU A 369 -5.73 -34.57 -3.02
CA LEU A 369 -4.72 -34.22 -2.01
C LEU A 369 -3.96 -32.95 -2.41
N ASP A 370 -3.34 -32.30 -1.43
CA ASP A 370 -2.51 -31.11 -1.62
C ASP A 370 -1.03 -31.45 -1.52
N GLY A 371 -0.23 -30.97 -2.47
CA GLY A 371 1.19 -31.27 -2.54
C GLY A 371 2.05 -30.16 -3.10
N PHE A 372 3.35 -30.42 -3.20
CA PHE A 372 4.30 -29.62 -3.96
C PHE A 372 5.18 -30.49 -4.84
N LEU A 373 5.69 -29.90 -5.91
CA LEU A 373 6.65 -30.52 -6.81
C LEU A 373 8.08 -30.36 -6.27
N THR A 374 8.90 -31.38 -6.50
CA THR A 374 10.36 -31.33 -6.40
C THR A 374 10.96 -32.27 -7.44
N CYS A 375 12.27 -32.41 -7.54
CA CYS A 375 12.86 -33.37 -8.49
C CYS A 375 12.70 -34.81 -8.00
N ALA A 376 12.53 -35.76 -8.92
CA ALA A 376 12.50 -37.18 -8.58
C ALA A 376 13.85 -37.64 -8.02
N HIS A 377 14.97 -37.17 -8.60
CA HIS A 377 16.30 -37.50 -8.09
C HIS A 377 16.56 -36.97 -6.66
N VAL A 378 15.87 -35.90 -6.24
CA VAL A 378 15.90 -35.42 -4.86
C VAL A 378 15.09 -36.37 -3.97
N ALA A 379 13.87 -36.70 -4.40
CA ALA A 379 12.95 -37.52 -3.64
C ALA A 379 13.44 -38.98 -3.47
N TYR A 380 13.74 -39.66 -4.57
CA TYR A 380 14.01 -41.10 -4.61
C TYR A 380 15.48 -41.44 -4.92
N GLY A 381 16.27 -40.47 -5.37
CA GLY A 381 17.64 -40.73 -5.82
C GLY A 381 17.70 -41.26 -7.25
N ILE A 382 18.90 -41.69 -7.66
CA ILE A 382 19.17 -42.38 -8.92
C ILE A 382 20.13 -43.52 -8.58
N GLU A 383 19.76 -44.76 -8.92
CA GLU A 383 20.63 -45.93 -8.73
C GLU A 383 21.55 -46.15 -9.94
N ASP A 384 22.70 -46.80 -9.72
CA ASP A 384 23.66 -47.09 -10.77
C ASP A 384 23.05 -48.05 -11.82
N GLY A 385 22.96 -47.60 -13.08
CA GLY A 385 22.43 -48.38 -14.20
C GLY A 385 20.93 -48.24 -14.44
N GLU A 386 20.25 -47.37 -13.68
CA GLU A 386 18.83 -47.05 -13.90
C GLU A 386 18.67 -45.86 -14.86
N ASP A 387 18.14 -46.13 -16.07
CA ASP A 387 17.94 -45.10 -17.09
C ASP A 387 16.65 -44.28 -16.87
N SER A 388 15.67 -44.86 -16.17
CA SER A 388 14.37 -44.24 -15.88
C SER A 388 13.59 -45.04 -14.83
N TYR A 389 12.75 -44.36 -14.04
CA TYR A 389 11.78 -45.01 -13.15
C TYR A 389 10.47 -44.24 -13.04
N SER A 390 9.45 -44.94 -12.53
CA SER A 390 8.15 -44.36 -12.20
C SER A 390 7.61 -44.98 -10.91
N HIS A 391 7.36 -44.13 -9.94
CA HIS A 391 6.77 -44.44 -8.65
C HIS A 391 5.37 -43.84 -8.59
N ASP A 392 4.39 -44.69 -8.30
CA ASP A 392 2.98 -44.37 -8.15
C ASP A 392 2.41 -44.95 -6.85
N GLU A 393 1.13 -44.71 -6.58
CA GLU A 393 0.45 -45.17 -5.35
C GLU A 393 0.45 -46.68 -5.13
N THR A 394 0.67 -47.46 -6.19
CA THR A 394 0.54 -48.92 -6.20
C THR A 394 1.89 -49.61 -6.16
N ASN A 395 2.93 -49.00 -6.74
CA ASN A 395 4.25 -49.59 -6.91
C ASN A 395 5.34 -48.93 -6.04
N THR A 396 5.04 -47.85 -5.32
CA THR A 396 6.01 -47.19 -4.42
C THR A 396 6.23 -48.03 -3.16
N PRO A 397 7.45 -48.58 -2.91
CA PRO A 397 7.68 -49.51 -1.80
C PRO A 397 7.57 -48.86 -0.41
N THR A 398 7.87 -47.55 -0.29
CA THR A 398 7.71 -46.79 0.96
C THR A 398 7.59 -45.29 0.67
N GLN A 399 6.60 -44.61 1.25
CA GLN A 399 6.53 -43.14 1.22
C GLN A 399 7.63 -42.54 2.11
N LEU A 400 8.56 -41.80 1.51
CA LEU A 400 9.71 -41.24 2.20
C LEU A 400 9.34 -39.94 2.91
N GLN A 401 9.93 -39.72 4.08
CA GLN A 401 9.71 -38.51 4.88
C GLN A 401 10.48 -37.34 4.27
N VAL A 402 9.79 -36.21 4.10
CA VAL A 402 10.38 -34.95 3.63
C VAL A 402 10.40 -33.95 4.78
N ASN A 403 11.52 -33.23 4.94
CA ASN A 403 11.70 -32.24 6.00
C ASN A 403 11.97 -30.85 5.43
N GLN A 404 11.47 -29.82 6.13
CA GLN A 404 11.70 -28.41 5.88
C GLN A 404 11.89 -27.70 7.24
N PRO A 405 13.07 -27.10 7.51
CA PRO A 405 14.24 -27.02 6.63
C PRO A 405 15.01 -28.35 6.56
N ALA A 406 15.98 -28.43 5.65
CA ALA A 406 16.91 -29.56 5.61
C ALA A 406 17.71 -29.69 6.92
N LEU A 407 17.81 -30.91 7.44
CA LEU A 407 18.36 -31.21 8.76
C LEU A 407 19.88 -31.10 8.85
N LYS A 408 20.60 -31.03 7.70
CA LYS A 408 22.07 -30.90 7.66
C LYS A 408 22.56 -29.46 7.68
N THR A 409 21.75 -28.53 7.19
CA THR A 409 22.13 -27.13 6.91
C THR A 409 21.67 -26.17 8.01
N PHE A 410 20.68 -26.56 8.82
CA PHE A 410 20.17 -25.74 9.91
C PHE A 410 20.83 -26.10 11.26
N PRO A 411 21.50 -25.13 11.95
CA PRO A 411 21.82 -25.29 13.35
C PRO A 411 20.50 -25.41 14.11
N MET A 412 20.26 -26.57 14.74
CA MET A 412 19.03 -26.81 15.53
C MET A 412 18.71 -25.60 16.41
N PRO A 413 17.51 -25.00 16.31
CA PRO A 413 17.14 -23.90 17.19
C PRO A 413 17.06 -24.45 18.62
N SER A 414 17.50 -23.65 19.60
CA SER A 414 17.44 -24.06 21.00
C SER A 414 16.01 -24.40 21.41
N THR A 415 15.89 -25.38 22.31
CA THR A 415 14.73 -26.22 22.67
C THR A 415 13.49 -25.52 23.25
N SER A 416 13.20 -24.26 22.91
CA SER A 416 12.11 -23.47 23.49
C SER A 416 10.87 -23.29 22.59
N ILE A 417 10.81 -23.90 21.40
CA ILE A 417 9.62 -23.95 20.53
C ILE A 417 9.43 -25.40 20.03
N PRO A 418 8.21 -25.99 20.05
CA PRO A 418 7.96 -27.26 19.39
C PRO A 418 8.23 -27.12 17.88
N TYR A 419 9.35 -27.71 17.46
CA TYR A 419 9.85 -27.69 16.08
C TYR A 419 9.62 -29.08 15.48
N ASP A 420 8.73 -29.16 14.50
CA ASP A 420 8.55 -30.37 13.68
C ASP A 420 9.03 -30.10 12.26
N PRO A 421 10.22 -30.58 11.87
CA PRO A 421 10.75 -30.33 10.54
C PRO A 421 9.96 -31.08 9.47
N ARG A 422 9.18 -32.10 9.82
CA ARG A 422 8.40 -32.90 8.86
C ARG A 422 7.41 -32.01 8.13
N CYS A 423 7.49 -31.97 6.81
CA CYS A 423 6.66 -31.11 5.98
C CYS A 423 5.73 -31.90 5.04
N GLY A 424 6.05 -33.15 4.76
CA GLY A 424 5.26 -34.00 3.88
C GLY A 424 5.88 -35.37 3.66
N ARG A 425 5.26 -36.14 2.76
CA ARG A 425 5.75 -37.45 2.34
C ARG A 425 5.71 -37.59 0.82
N THR A 426 6.71 -38.27 0.27
CA THR A 426 6.73 -38.54 -1.18
C THR A 426 5.52 -39.38 -1.57
N TYR A 427 4.98 -39.12 -2.76
CA TYR A 427 3.71 -39.72 -3.18
C TYR A 427 3.76 -40.36 -4.57
N ARG A 428 4.20 -39.60 -5.58
CA ARG A 428 4.51 -40.10 -6.93
C ARG A 428 5.79 -39.45 -7.41
N GLY A 429 6.49 -40.09 -8.32
CA GLY A 429 7.62 -39.46 -9.00
C GLY A 429 8.07 -40.24 -10.21
N THR A 430 8.66 -39.54 -11.16
CA THR A 430 9.22 -40.16 -12.34
C THR A 430 10.50 -39.47 -12.76
N PHE A 431 11.44 -40.29 -13.21
CA PHE A 431 12.73 -39.87 -13.73
C PHE A 431 12.93 -40.53 -15.10
N GLY A 432 13.35 -39.77 -16.11
CA GLY A 432 13.68 -40.26 -17.44
C GLY A 432 12.49 -40.69 -18.31
N VAL A 433 11.25 -40.65 -17.80
CA VAL A 433 10.05 -41.01 -18.59
C VAL A 433 9.70 -39.90 -19.58
N ILE A 434 9.46 -40.28 -20.83
CA ILE A 434 9.14 -39.36 -21.91
C ILE A 434 7.63 -39.10 -21.95
N VAL A 435 7.25 -37.82 -21.81
CA VAL A 435 5.88 -37.33 -21.97
C VAL A 435 5.91 -36.14 -22.92
N ASP A 436 5.12 -36.22 -23.99
CA ASP A 436 5.01 -35.18 -25.02
C ASP A 436 6.37 -34.73 -25.61
N GLY A 437 7.28 -35.70 -25.78
CA GLY A 437 8.63 -35.46 -26.31
C GLY A 437 9.63 -34.88 -25.31
N VAL A 438 9.25 -34.77 -24.03
CA VAL A 438 10.09 -34.27 -22.94
C VAL A 438 10.32 -35.38 -21.93
N THR A 439 11.56 -35.60 -21.52
CA THR A 439 11.90 -36.49 -20.40
C THR A 439 11.65 -35.79 -19.07
N VAL A 440 10.92 -36.41 -18.16
CA VAL A 440 10.51 -35.81 -16.89
C VAL A 440 11.42 -36.25 -15.75
N ASP A 441 11.83 -35.30 -14.92
CA ASP A 441 12.44 -35.51 -13.60
C ASP A 441 11.65 -34.68 -12.58
N ALA A 442 10.65 -35.31 -11.98
CA ALA A 442 9.78 -34.67 -11.02
C ALA A 442 9.13 -35.69 -10.08
N ALA A 443 8.96 -35.27 -8.84
CA ALA A 443 8.17 -35.96 -7.83
C ALA A 443 7.20 -34.99 -7.17
N VAL A 444 6.13 -35.55 -6.63
CA VAL A 444 5.17 -34.82 -5.82
C VAL A 444 5.19 -35.33 -4.39
N VAL A 445 5.18 -34.38 -3.46
CA VAL A 445 5.17 -34.61 -2.03
C VAL A 445 3.81 -34.16 -1.50
N VAL A 446 3.09 -35.04 -0.81
CA VAL A 446 1.86 -34.68 -0.10
C VAL A 446 2.23 -33.86 1.13
N VAL A 447 1.63 -32.68 1.25
CA VAL A 447 1.92 -31.73 2.32
C VAL A 447 1.19 -32.12 3.60
N GLN A 448 1.87 -31.99 4.74
CA GLN A 448 1.24 -32.17 6.04
C GLN A 448 0.22 -31.04 6.29
N LYS A 449 -0.97 -31.38 6.77
CA LYS A 449 -2.12 -30.45 6.87
C LYS A 449 -1.80 -29.15 7.63
N ASP A 450 -1.02 -29.22 8.69
CA ASP A 450 -0.57 -28.06 9.48
C ASP A 450 0.47 -27.20 8.75
N ARG A 451 1.23 -27.79 7.83
CA ARG A 451 2.29 -27.16 7.03
C ARG A 451 1.81 -26.60 5.69
N MET A 452 0.52 -26.75 5.36
CA MET A 452 -0.10 -26.23 4.13
C MET A 452 0.26 -24.77 3.84
N PRO A 453 0.58 -24.39 2.59
CA PRO A 453 0.85 -22.99 2.24
C PRO A 453 -0.38 -22.09 2.48
N SER A 454 -0.14 -20.82 2.82
CA SER A 454 -1.16 -19.75 2.77
C SER A 454 -1.42 -19.24 1.36
N GLY A 455 -0.60 -19.67 0.41
CA GLY A 455 -0.52 -19.24 -0.97
C GLY A 455 0.79 -19.74 -1.60
N GLY A 456 0.91 -19.77 -2.92
CA GLY A 456 2.18 -19.83 -3.66
C GLY A 456 3.14 -18.63 -3.48
N GLU A 457 3.44 -18.32 -2.23
CA GLU A 457 4.49 -17.42 -1.81
C GLU A 457 5.86 -18.08 -2.02
N PHE A 458 6.92 -17.27 -2.09
CA PHE A 458 8.31 -17.72 -2.20
C PHE A 458 9.14 -17.36 -0.97
N ALA A 459 10.11 -18.21 -0.62
CA ALA A 459 11.13 -17.91 0.37
C ALA A 459 12.20 -16.94 -0.19
N PHE A 460 12.76 -16.07 0.67
CA PHE A 460 13.77 -15.09 0.29
C PHE A 460 14.80 -14.87 1.40
N PHE A 461 16.08 -14.80 1.04
CA PHE A 461 17.15 -14.55 2.01
C PHE A 461 17.51 -13.06 2.18
N ARG A 462 17.45 -12.24 1.11
CA ARG A 462 17.81 -10.81 1.18
C ARG A 462 16.77 -9.93 0.51
N HIS A 463 16.29 -8.90 1.24
CA HIS A 463 15.34 -7.90 0.75
C HIS A 463 15.82 -7.18 -0.53
N ASN A 464 17.14 -7.05 -0.74
CA ASN A 464 17.70 -6.40 -1.92
C ASN A 464 17.55 -7.23 -3.21
N GLN A 465 17.32 -8.55 -3.13
CA GLN A 465 17.19 -9.41 -4.30
C GLN A 465 15.91 -9.16 -5.11
N LEU A 466 14.83 -8.68 -4.47
CA LEU A 466 13.56 -8.36 -5.16
C LEU A 466 13.73 -7.27 -6.22
N GLY A 467 14.41 -6.18 -5.85
CA GLY A 467 14.75 -5.12 -6.79
C GLY A 467 15.71 -5.61 -7.88
N GLU A 468 16.60 -6.56 -7.57
CA GLU A 468 17.53 -7.13 -8.55
C GLU A 468 16.85 -7.95 -9.64
N ILE A 469 15.77 -8.65 -9.30
CA ILE A 469 14.98 -9.48 -10.21
C ILE A 469 13.79 -8.72 -10.82
N GLY A 470 13.64 -7.43 -10.50
CA GLY A 470 12.67 -6.54 -11.14
C GLY A 470 11.28 -6.53 -10.52
N PHE A 471 11.14 -6.94 -9.26
CA PHE A 471 9.90 -6.79 -8.50
C PHE A 471 9.97 -5.61 -7.53
N ARG A 472 8.87 -4.87 -7.41
CA ARG A 472 8.72 -3.76 -6.46
C ARG A 472 8.09 -4.19 -5.14
N THR A 473 7.34 -5.29 -5.16
CA THR A 473 6.66 -5.92 -4.03
C THR A 473 6.99 -7.41 -4.02
N PHE A 474 6.58 -8.14 -2.98
CA PHE A 474 6.78 -9.58 -2.95
C PHE A 474 5.92 -10.27 -4.03
N PRO A 475 6.53 -11.05 -4.95
CA PRO A 475 5.80 -11.68 -6.06
C PRO A 475 5.06 -12.92 -5.59
N VAL A 476 3.84 -13.17 -6.06
CA VAL A 476 3.04 -14.34 -5.67
C VAL A 476 2.63 -15.15 -6.89
N PHE A 477 2.52 -16.48 -6.75
CA PHE A 477 1.94 -17.36 -7.76
C PHE A 477 0.61 -17.94 -7.23
N ASP A 478 -0.51 -17.39 -7.70
CA ASP A 478 -1.88 -17.75 -7.26
C ASP A 478 -2.71 -18.31 -8.41
N SER A 479 -2.33 -17.98 -9.64
CA SER A 479 -3.15 -18.13 -10.84
C SER A 479 -3.18 -19.56 -11.36
N ALA A 480 -2.22 -20.42 -10.95
CA ALA A 480 -1.96 -21.72 -11.57
C ALA A 480 -1.65 -21.63 -13.08
N GLU A 481 -1.37 -20.43 -13.60
CA GLU A 481 -1.10 -20.21 -15.01
C GLU A 481 0.22 -20.87 -15.43
N GLN A 482 0.21 -21.46 -16.62
CA GLN A 482 1.35 -22.13 -17.23
C GLN A 482 1.90 -21.26 -18.36
N ALA A 483 3.22 -21.24 -18.53
CA ALA A 483 3.86 -20.60 -19.66
C ALA A 483 4.13 -21.63 -20.77
N GLU A 484 3.90 -21.25 -22.03
CA GLU A 484 4.28 -22.06 -23.18
C GLU A 484 5.76 -21.87 -23.50
N PRO A 485 6.57 -22.94 -23.56
CA PRO A 485 7.99 -22.84 -23.92
C PRO A 485 8.27 -22.19 -25.27
N THR A 486 7.29 -22.16 -26.18
CA THR A 486 7.41 -21.55 -27.52
C THR A 486 7.26 -20.03 -27.51
N GLU A 487 6.76 -19.43 -26.42
CA GLU A 487 6.43 -18.00 -26.33
C GLU A 487 7.29 -17.24 -25.30
N ILE A 488 8.42 -17.81 -24.88
CA ILE A 488 9.29 -17.23 -23.84
C ILE A 488 10.47 -16.43 -24.38
N MET A 489 10.57 -16.27 -25.70
CA MET A 489 11.67 -15.54 -26.34
C MET A 489 11.59 -14.06 -25.94
N ASN A 490 12.67 -13.55 -25.33
CA ASN A 490 12.79 -12.19 -24.76
C ASN A 490 11.97 -11.92 -23.49
N GLU A 491 11.35 -12.94 -22.89
CA GLU A 491 10.67 -12.78 -21.60
C GLU A 491 11.66 -12.75 -20.43
N GLU A 492 11.26 -12.10 -19.34
CA GLU A 492 12.00 -12.17 -18.08
C GLU A 492 11.71 -13.50 -17.38
N ILE A 493 12.74 -14.29 -17.06
CA ILE A 493 12.55 -15.59 -16.40
C ILE A 493 13.12 -15.53 -14.99
N ILE A 494 12.31 -15.90 -14.01
CA ILE A 494 12.65 -15.86 -12.59
C ILE A 494 12.63 -17.27 -12.02
N LYS A 495 13.61 -17.60 -11.19
CA LYS A 495 13.65 -18.85 -10.42
C LYS A 495 13.72 -18.54 -8.93
N PHE A 496 13.07 -19.36 -8.12
CA PHE A 496 13.15 -19.31 -6.66
C PHE A 496 13.71 -20.63 -6.12
N GLY A 497 14.99 -20.62 -5.73
CA GLY A 497 15.73 -21.79 -5.24
C GLY A 497 16.11 -21.72 -3.76
N ALA A 498 16.39 -22.87 -3.14
CA ALA A 498 16.86 -22.92 -1.77
C ALA A 498 18.22 -22.23 -1.56
N ILE A 499 19.14 -22.34 -2.54
CA ILE A 499 20.54 -21.92 -2.41
C ILE A 499 20.79 -20.58 -3.06
N THR A 500 20.41 -20.42 -4.33
CA THR A 500 20.60 -19.13 -5.01
C THR A 500 19.48 -18.12 -4.70
N HIS A 501 18.43 -18.57 -4.00
CA HIS A 501 17.23 -17.78 -3.73
C HIS A 501 16.59 -17.34 -5.04
N ALA A 502 16.27 -16.05 -5.17
CA ALA A 502 15.65 -15.52 -6.35
C ALA A 502 16.68 -15.07 -7.39
N THR A 503 16.64 -15.66 -8.57
CA THR A 503 17.54 -15.33 -9.69
C THR A 503 16.73 -14.91 -10.92
N LYS A 504 17.30 -13.99 -11.70
CA LYS A 504 16.74 -13.48 -12.95
C LYS A 504 17.59 -13.96 -14.13
N GLY A 505 16.92 -14.44 -15.16
CA GLY A 505 17.52 -15.04 -16.32
C GLY A 505 16.74 -14.81 -17.59
N VAL A 506 17.28 -15.36 -18.66
CA VAL A 506 16.73 -15.31 -20.01
C VAL A 506 16.83 -16.70 -20.63
N TYR A 507 15.84 -17.01 -21.47
CA TYR A 507 15.85 -18.24 -22.25
C TYR A 507 17.00 -18.22 -23.25
N VAL A 508 17.73 -19.34 -23.32
CA VAL A 508 18.86 -19.52 -24.25
C VAL A 508 18.41 -20.40 -25.41
N ALA A 509 18.07 -21.65 -25.12
CA ALA A 509 17.74 -22.65 -26.13
C ALA A 509 17.03 -23.87 -25.52
N LEU A 510 16.46 -24.69 -26.39
CA LEU A 510 16.09 -26.06 -26.07
C LEU A 510 17.38 -26.88 -26.00
N VAL A 511 17.57 -27.61 -24.91
CA VAL A 511 18.75 -28.42 -24.66
C VAL A 511 18.39 -29.87 -24.44
N HIS A 512 19.30 -30.75 -24.84
CA HIS A 512 19.25 -32.17 -24.54
C HIS A 512 20.46 -32.44 -23.67
N VAL A 513 20.22 -32.91 -22.45
CA VAL A 513 21.25 -33.07 -21.44
C VAL A 513 21.52 -34.55 -21.29
N ARG A 514 22.79 -34.91 -21.34
CA ARG A 514 23.25 -36.26 -21.03
C ARG A 514 24.35 -36.12 -19.99
N GLU A 515 24.40 -37.03 -19.04
CA GLU A 515 25.46 -37.02 -18.05
C GLU A 515 26.86 -37.09 -18.74
N PRO A 516 27.83 -36.24 -18.34
CA PRO A 516 29.16 -36.26 -18.94
C PRO A 516 29.85 -37.63 -18.80
N ILE A 517 30.76 -37.95 -19.73
CA ILE A 517 31.65 -39.09 -19.59
C ILE A 517 32.49 -38.92 -18.33
N SER A 518 32.29 -39.77 -17.33
CA SER A 518 33.27 -39.93 -16.26
C SER A 518 34.58 -40.41 -16.91
N LEU A 519 35.53 -39.50 -17.12
CA LEU A 519 36.89 -39.83 -17.55
C LEU A 519 37.68 -40.36 -16.36
N GLY A 520 37.21 -41.47 -15.79
CA GLY A 520 38.05 -42.38 -15.02
C GLY A 520 38.68 -43.34 -16.02
N ILE A 521 39.98 -43.23 -16.25
CA ILE A 521 40.77 -44.18 -17.04
C ILE A 521 40.42 -45.60 -16.56
N SER A 522 39.80 -46.37 -17.45
CA SER A 522 39.38 -47.75 -17.26
C SER A 522 40.56 -48.71 -17.24
N GLY A 523 40.60 -49.60 -16.25
CA GLY A 523 41.18 -50.94 -16.42
C GLY A 523 40.36 -51.78 -17.41
N PRO A 524 40.94 -52.83 -18.00
CA PRO A 524 40.45 -53.43 -19.24
C PRO A 524 39.46 -54.57 -18.98
N THR A 525 38.26 -54.28 -18.45
CA THR A 525 37.09 -55.19 -18.54
C THR A 525 35.82 -54.45 -18.14
N GLY A 526 34.87 -54.31 -19.07
CA GLY A 526 33.47 -54.06 -18.75
C GLY A 526 33.07 -52.59 -18.65
N LEU A 527 32.99 -51.91 -19.80
CA LEU A 527 32.12 -50.75 -19.97
C LEU A 527 30.67 -51.18 -19.65
N THR A 528 30.17 -50.92 -18.44
CA THR A 528 28.73 -50.76 -18.23
C THR A 528 28.38 -49.35 -18.68
N GLU A 529 28.27 -49.21 -19.99
CA GLU A 529 27.66 -48.09 -20.68
C GLU A 529 26.16 -48.05 -20.34
N ARG A 530 25.75 -47.10 -19.51
CA ARG A 530 24.59 -46.23 -19.77
C ARG A 530 24.48 -45.12 -18.73
N ARG A 531 24.04 -43.98 -19.25
CA ARG A 531 23.93 -42.67 -18.63
C ARG A 531 22.59 -42.13 -19.07
N PHE A 532 21.79 -41.60 -18.16
CA PHE A 532 20.48 -41.07 -18.49
C PHE A 532 20.57 -39.92 -19.50
N GLU A 533 19.52 -39.80 -20.32
CA GLU A 533 19.38 -38.74 -21.30
C GLU A 533 18.09 -37.97 -21.01
N MET A 534 18.22 -36.66 -20.89
CA MET A 534 17.11 -35.74 -20.67
C MET A 534 16.87 -34.91 -21.95
N GLN A 535 15.81 -35.21 -22.67
CA GLN A 535 15.41 -34.55 -23.91
C GLN A 535 14.33 -33.50 -23.67
N GLY A 536 14.26 -32.50 -24.54
CA GLY A 536 13.19 -31.48 -24.50
C GLY A 536 13.27 -30.51 -23.32
N GLN A 537 14.47 -30.27 -22.77
CA GLN A 537 14.69 -29.37 -21.64
C GLN A 537 14.95 -27.93 -22.09
N LEU A 538 14.74 -26.94 -21.22
CA LEU A 538 15.03 -25.54 -21.49
C LEU A 538 16.32 -25.12 -20.77
N GLU A 539 17.22 -24.42 -21.47
CA GLU A 539 18.34 -23.74 -20.84
C GLU A 539 17.98 -22.29 -20.51
N ILE A 540 18.11 -21.93 -19.23
CA ILE A 540 17.91 -20.56 -18.74
C ILE A 540 19.21 -20.04 -18.14
N SER A 541 19.76 -18.97 -18.71
CA SER A 541 21.00 -18.35 -18.24
C SER A 541 20.74 -17.11 -17.38
N SER A 542 21.69 -16.76 -16.51
CA SER A 542 21.62 -15.54 -15.71
C SER A 542 21.72 -14.30 -16.60
N CYS A 543 20.91 -13.27 -16.34
CA CYS A 543 21.01 -11.99 -17.05
C CYS A 543 22.18 -11.11 -16.54
N ARG A 544 22.95 -11.58 -15.55
CA ARG A 544 24.07 -10.86 -14.95
C ARG A 544 25.37 -11.63 -15.12
N ALA A 545 26.40 -10.97 -15.64
CA ALA A 545 27.74 -11.51 -15.73
C ALA A 545 28.25 -11.94 -14.35
N ASN A 546 28.94 -13.09 -14.29
CA ASN A 546 29.54 -13.68 -13.08
C ASN A 546 28.58 -14.06 -11.94
N ARG A 547 27.26 -14.17 -12.21
CA ARG A 547 26.30 -14.79 -11.28
C ARG A 547 25.71 -16.05 -11.90
N ARG A 548 25.61 -17.11 -11.12
CA ARG A 548 24.95 -18.36 -11.52
C ARG A 548 23.44 -18.18 -11.40
N PHE A 549 22.71 -18.68 -12.39
CA PHE A 549 21.24 -18.70 -12.33
C PHE A 549 20.77 -19.83 -11.41
N PHE A 550 21.54 -20.92 -11.31
CA PHE A 550 21.23 -22.14 -10.57
C PHE A 550 22.49 -22.74 -9.94
N ASP A 551 22.39 -23.24 -8.70
CA ASP A 551 23.46 -23.97 -8.00
C ASP A 551 22.99 -25.33 -7.46
N LEU A 552 23.95 -26.17 -7.07
CA LEU A 552 23.69 -27.43 -6.38
C LEU A 552 22.84 -27.19 -5.13
N GLY A 553 21.68 -27.86 -5.05
CA GLY A 553 20.67 -27.68 -4.00
C GLY A 553 19.41 -26.93 -4.46
N ASP A 554 19.45 -26.24 -5.60
CA ASP A 554 18.26 -25.62 -6.20
C ASP A 554 17.36 -26.62 -6.96
N SER A 555 17.74 -27.90 -7.03
CA SER A 555 16.94 -28.95 -7.67
C SER A 555 15.52 -29.00 -7.11
N GLY A 556 14.54 -28.88 -7.99
CA GLY A 556 13.12 -28.80 -7.62
C GLY A 556 12.61 -27.36 -7.50
N SER A 557 13.43 -26.35 -7.78
CA SER A 557 12.98 -24.96 -7.79
C SER A 557 12.00 -24.68 -8.92
N GLY A 558 10.95 -23.92 -8.60
CA GLY A 558 10.03 -23.41 -9.61
C GLY A 558 10.70 -22.34 -10.47
N VAL A 559 10.49 -22.43 -11.77
CA VAL A 559 10.92 -21.46 -12.78
C VAL A 559 9.70 -20.84 -13.42
N PHE A 560 9.68 -19.52 -13.53
CA PHE A 560 8.51 -18.75 -13.92
C PHE A 560 8.86 -17.72 -14.99
N VAL A 561 7.97 -17.54 -15.95
CA VAL A 561 7.96 -16.38 -16.83
C VAL A 561 7.31 -15.22 -16.08
N LYS A 562 7.98 -14.07 -16.07
CA LYS A 562 7.51 -12.84 -15.45
C LYS A 562 7.01 -11.88 -16.53
N ARG A 563 5.73 -11.53 -16.46
CA ARG A 563 5.09 -10.51 -17.31
C ARG A 563 4.55 -9.38 -16.44
N GLY A 564 5.29 -8.28 -16.36
CA GLY A 564 5.00 -7.26 -15.35
C GLY A 564 5.25 -7.80 -13.94
N ASP A 565 4.22 -7.82 -13.10
CA ASP A 565 4.26 -8.45 -11.76
C ASP A 565 3.62 -9.85 -11.73
N ASP A 566 3.06 -10.32 -12.85
CA ASP A 566 2.44 -11.64 -12.99
C ASP A 566 3.48 -12.75 -13.26
N LEU A 567 3.20 -13.95 -12.74
CA LEU A 567 4.05 -15.12 -12.82
C LEU A 567 3.30 -16.28 -13.47
N ARG A 568 3.91 -16.88 -14.49
CA ARG A 568 3.42 -18.11 -15.12
C ARG A 568 4.44 -19.22 -14.93
N CYS A 569 4.01 -20.36 -14.42
CA CYS A 569 4.92 -21.48 -14.20
C CYS A 569 5.43 -22.01 -15.53
N LEU A 570 6.74 -21.93 -15.74
CA LEU A 570 7.41 -22.43 -16.94
C LEU A 570 7.81 -23.90 -16.75
N GLY A 571 8.29 -24.24 -15.55
CA GLY A 571 8.84 -25.56 -15.29
C GLY A 571 9.55 -25.69 -13.96
N LEU A 572 10.25 -26.82 -13.84
CA LEU A 572 11.02 -27.19 -12.66
C LEU A 572 12.51 -27.21 -13.02
N GLY A 573 13.34 -26.53 -12.24
CA GLY A 573 14.79 -26.57 -12.41
C GLY A 573 15.36 -27.88 -11.86
N ILE A 574 16.04 -28.65 -12.70
CA ILE A 574 16.52 -30.01 -12.39
C ILE A 574 18.05 -30.09 -12.24
N GLY A 575 18.78 -29.08 -12.71
CA GLY A 575 20.23 -29.04 -12.63
C GLY A 575 20.82 -27.80 -13.27
N CYS A 576 22.15 -27.71 -13.32
CA CYS A 576 22.86 -26.61 -13.95
C CYS A 576 23.96 -27.05 -14.90
N LEU A 577 24.20 -26.24 -15.92
CA LEU A 577 25.40 -26.34 -16.76
C LEU A 577 26.60 -25.70 -16.05
N SER A 578 27.81 -25.97 -16.55
CA SER A 578 29.06 -25.47 -15.95
C SER A 578 29.13 -23.93 -15.88
N ASN A 579 28.48 -23.24 -16.81
CA ASN A 579 28.32 -21.79 -16.84
C ASN A 579 27.32 -21.24 -15.79
N GLY A 580 26.62 -22.11 -15.06
CA GLY A 580 25.61 -21.75 -14.07
C GLY A 580 24.21 -21.48 -14.65
N SER A 581 23.96 -21.77 -15.93
CA SER A 581 22.60 -21.83 -16.49
C SER A 581 21.81 -22.96 -15.84
N ALA A 582 20.50 -22.78 -15.62
CA ALA A 582 19.61 -23.87 -15.24
C ALA A 582 19.23 -24.71 -16.45
N VAL A 583 19.05 -26.00 -16.20
CA VAL A 583 18.29 -26.94 -17.04
C VAL A 583 16.90 -27.07 -16.42
N VAL A 584 15.87 -26.81 -17.20
CA VAL A 584 14.48 -26.73 -16.73
C VAL A 584 13.60 -27.67 -17.52
N THR A 585 12.88 -28.55 -16.82
CA THR A 585 11.85 -29.40 -17.41
C THR A 585 10.54 -28.59 -17.52
N PRO A 586 9.95 -28.44 -18.72
CA PRO A 586 8.67 -27.77 -18.91
C PRO A 586 7.55 -28.31 -18.01
N ILE A 587 6.68 -27.42 -17.52
CA ILE A 587 5.69 -27.79 -16.50
C ILE A 587 4.62 -28.77 -17.02
N LYS A 588 4.17 -28.63 -18.27
CA LYS A 588 3.08 -29.43 -18.84
C LYS A 588 3.35 -30.95 -18.83
N PRO A 589 4.48 -31.43 -19.38
CA PRO A 589 4.88 -32.83 -19.26
C PRO A 589 4.92 -33.33 -17.82
N ILE A 590 5.39 -32.52 -16.86
CA ILE A 590 5.43 -32.89 -15.43
C ILE A 590 4.03 -33.14 -14.89
N LEU A 591 3.11 -32.18 -15.10
CA LEU A 591 1.73 -32.28 -14.60
C LEU A 591 1.04 -33.53 -15.15
N LYS A 592 1.20 -33.78 -16.46
CA LYS A 592 0.65 -34.96 -17.14
C LYS A 592 1.28 -36.27 -16.64
N ALA A 593 2.59 -36.30 -16.46
CA ALA A 593 3.31 -37.49 -16.00
C ALA A 593 2.91 -37.90 -14.57
N LEU A 594 2.68 -36.93 -13.69
CA LEU A 594 2.35 -37.19 -12.29
C LEU A 594 0.84 -37.25 -12.03
N GLY A 595 0.01 -36.85 -13.00
CA GLY A 595 -1.45 -36.77 -12.84
C GLY A 595 -1.85 -35.73 -11.78
N VAL A 596 -1.24 -34.54 -11.87
CA VAL A 596 -1.43 -33.44 -10.92
C VAL A 596 -1.73 -32.14 -11.66
N GLU A 597 -2.33 -31.17 -10.96
CA GLU A 597 -2.64 -29.85 -11.49
C GLU A 597 -1.98 -28.77 -10.63
N LEU A 598 -1.55 -27.66 -11.23
CA LEU A 598 -1.05 -26.53 -10.44
C LEU A 598 -2.15 -25.99 -9.52
N MET A 599 -1.78 -25.71 -8.27
CA MET A 599 -2.72 -25.21 -7.28
C MET A 599 -3.04 -23.74 -7.56
N SER A 600 -4.32 -23.44 -7.76
CA SER A 600 -4.83 -22.08 -7.73
C SER A 600 -5.18 -21.70 -6.29
N PHE A 601 -4.80 -20.49 -5.92
CA PHE A 601 -5.05 -19.90 -4.60
C PHE A 601 -5.95 -18.67 -4.67
N THR A 602 -6.31 -18.24 -5.88
CA THR A 602 -7.38 -17.28 -6.10
C THR A 602 -8.72 -17.98 -5.94
N GLU A 603 -9.66 -17.40 -5.20
CA GLU A 603 -11.06 -17.87 -5.24
C GLU A 603 -11.57 -17.75 -6.69
N PRO A 604 -12.31 -18.75 -7.21
CA PRO A 604 -12.96 -18.59 -8.50
C PRO A 604 -13.93 -17.42 -8.40
N MET A 605 -13.69 -16.36 -9.18
CA MET A 605 -14.73 -15.37 -9.42
C MET A 605 -15.86 -16.09 -10.14
N ASP A 606 -17.03 -16.16 -9.52
CA ASP A 606 -18.26 -16.61 -10.18
C ASP A 606 -18.46 -15.72 -11.42
N GLU A 607 -18.42 -16.29 -12.64
CA GLU A 607 -18.61 -15.56 -13.91
C GLU A 607 -20.08 -15.16 -14.13
N SER A 608 -20.78 -14.78 -13.07
CA SER A 608 -22.12 -14.22 -13.13
C SER A 608 -22.30 -13.08 -12.12
N GLN A 609 -21.60 -11.96 -12.34
CA GLN A 609 -22.07 -10.62 -11.94
C GLN A 609 -21.69 -9.56 -12.97
#